data_AF-A0A368F7R1-F1
#
_entry.id   AF-A0A368F7R1-F1
#
_cell.length_a   1.000
_cell.length_b   1.000
_cell.length_c   1.000
_cell.angle_alpha   90.00
_cell.angle_beta   90.00
_cell.angle_gamma   90.00
#
_symmetry.space_group_name_H-M   'P 1'
#
loop_
_entity.id
_entity.type
_entity.pdbx_description
1 polymer ?
#
loop_
_entity_poly.entity_id
_entity_poly.type
_entity_poly.pdbx_seq_one_letter_code
_entity_poly.pdbx_strand_id
1 'polypeptide(L)'
;MRGKLAIGITANFINNKTPAEERVPEISGVAYIFNQSFFKEMYAKTGVDLENIVYYKDDTHYFVMCAKKQSLLDMGVILQDNEDVSQLLSSQNVDQEALCRYAQAAADFATNGIHLFICARESH
;
A
#
# COMPACT_ATOMS: atom_id res chain seq x y z
N MET A 1 13.45 15.03 -19.22
CA MET A 1 13.24 14.40 -17.90
C MET A 1 12.18 13.32 -18.07
N ARG A 2 12.53 12.04 -17.87
CA ARG A 2 11.54 10.96 -17.80
C ARG A 2 10.86 11.11 -16.44
N GLY A 3 9.54 11.29 -16.42
CA GLY A 3 8.77 11.39 -15.17
C GLY A 3 9.07 10.17 -14.29
N LYS A 4 9.17 10.38 -12.97
CA LYS A 4 9.40 9.29 -12.03
C LYS A 4 8.23 8.31 -12.12
N LEU A 5 8.51 7.03 -12.37
CA LEU A 5 7.47 6.00 -12.47
C LEU A 5 6.84 5.78 -11.08
N ALA A 6 5.54 6.04 -10.99
CA ALA A 6 4.72 5.74 -9.82
C ALA A 6 3.79 4.56 -10.14
N ILE A 7 3.67 3.62 -9.21
CA ILE A 7 2.87 2.39 -9.37
C ILE A 7 1.68 2.46 -8.42
N GLY A 8 0.47 2.36 -8.97
CA GLY A 8 -0.76 2.34 -8.20
C GLY A 8 -1.03 0.96 -7.61
N ILE A 9 -1.34 0.90 -6.32
CA ILE A 9 -1.79 -0.32 -5.62
C ILE A 9 -3.13 -0.01 -4.99
N THR A 10 -4.10 -0.91 -5.18
CA THR A 10 -5.37 -0.88 -4.47
C THR A 10 -5.48 -2.09 -3.57
N ALA A 11 -5.99 -1.90 -2.36
CA ALA A 11 -6.20 -2.98 -1.40
C ALA A 11 -7.58 -2.85 -0.75
N ASN A 12 -8.27 -3.96 -0.62
CA ASN A 12 -9.57 -4.06 0.05
C ASN A 12 -9.43 -5.02 1.21
N PHE A 13 -9.71 -4.53 2.42
CA PHE A 13 -9.78 -5.38 3.61
C PHE A 13 -11.23 -5.46 4.11
N ILE A 14 -11.55 -6.57 4.76
CA ILE A 14 -12.88 -6.82 5.31
C ILE A 14 -13.17 -5.77 6.40
N ASN A 15 -14.32 -5.10 6.30
CA ASN A 15 -14.83 -4.24 7.37
C ASN A 15 -15.82 -5.03 8.23
N ASN A 16 -15.41 -5.42 9.44
CA ASN A 16 -16.27 -6.14 10.38
C ASN A 16 -17.26 -5.23 11.12
N LYS A 17 -17.24 -3.92 10.82
CA LYS A 17 -18.09 -2.88 11.42
C LYS A 17 -18.02 -2.86 12.95
N THR A 18 -16.84 -3.19 13.49
CA THR A 18 -16.58 -3.11 14.92
C THR A 18 -16.47 -1.64 15.36
N PRO A 19 -16.77 -1.31 16.62
CA PRO A 19 -16.61 0.06 17.12
C PRO A 19 -15.18 0.60 17.00
N ALA A 20 -14.17 -0.28 16.94
CA ALA A 20 -12.79 0.11 16.70
C ALA A 20 -12.57 0.54 15.23
N GLU A 21 -13.08 -0.23 14.26
CA GLU A 21 -13.08 0.11 12.82
C GLU A 21 -13.84 1.41 12.53
N GLU A 22 -14.98 1.62 13.18
CA GLU A 22 -15.81 2.81 12.99
C GLU A 22 -15.14 4.11 13.48
N ARG A 23 -14.24 4.03 14.46
CA ARG A 23 -13.51 5.18 15.00
C ARG A 23 -12.32 5.62 14.16
N VAL A 24 -11.89 4.80 13.19
CA VAL A 24 -10.75 5.13 12.32
C VAL A 24 -11.13 6.25 11.36
N PRO A 25 -10.44 7.40 11.36
CA PRO A 25 -10.73 8.45 10.39
C PRO A 25 -10.32 8.02 8.98
N GLU A 26 -11.11 8.38 7.99
CA GLU A 26 -10.73 8.27 6.58
C GLU A 26 -9.54 9.18 6.26
N ILE A 27 -8.80 8.84 5.21
CA ILE A 27 -7.70 9.63 4.70
C ILE A 27 -8.07 10.05 3.28
N SER A 28 -8.58 11.27 3.12
CA SER A 28 -9.07 11.82 1.84
C SER A 28 -7.97 12.16 0.82
N GLY A 29 -6.73 11.72 1.06
CA GLY A 29 -5.56 11.90 0.21
C GLY A 29 -4.45 12.65 0.94
N VAL A 30 -3.50 11.91 1.47
CA VAL A 30 -2.27 12.48 2.04
C VAL A 30 -1.18 12.27 1.00
N ALA A 31 -0.84 13.32 0.24
CA ALA A 31 0.29 13.26 -0.69
C ALA A 31 1.60 13.59 0.03
N TYR A 32 2.71 12.98 -0.39
CA TYR A 32 4.04 13.16 0.19
C TYR A 32 4.44 14.63 0.32
N ILE A 33 4.06 15.45 -0.65
CA ILE A 33 4.36 16.89 -0.68
C ILE A 33 3.83 17.62 0.56
N PHE A 34 2.70 17.17 1.11
CA PHE A 34 2.03 17.82 2.24
C PHE A 34 2.35 17.20 3.61
N ASN A 35 2.81 15.94 3.65
CA ASN A 35 3.07 15.23 4.91
C ASN A 35 4.34 14.37 4.86
N GLN A 36 5.47 14.99 4.57
CA GLN A 36 6.75 14.30 4.39
C GLN A 36 7.20 13.53 5.63
N SER A 37 6.91 14.04 6.84
CA SER A 37 7.25 13.36 8.10
C SER A 37 6.54 12.02 8.22
N PHE A 38 5.24 11.96 7.89
CA PHE A 38 4.46 10.72 7.89
C PHE A 38 5.07 9.66 6.99
N PHE A 39 5.41 10.00 5.74
CA PHE A 39 5.99 9.03 4.81
C PHE A 39 7.43 8.63 5.16
N LYS A 40 8.24 9.56 5.68
CA LYS A 40 9.58 9.22 6.18
C LYS A 40 9.50 8.26 7.38
N GLU A 41 8.53 8.48 8.27
CA GLU A 41 8.31 7.61 9.41
C GLU A 41 7.75 6.24 9.01
N MET A 42 6.82 6.20 8.04
CA MET A 42 6.33 4.97 7.42
C MET A 42 7.51 4.15 6.89
N TYR A 43 8.35 4.75 6.03
CA TYR A 43 9.52 4.08 5.48
C TYR A 43 10.47 3.59 6.57
N ALA A 44 10.76 4.42 7.58
CA ALA A 44 11.67 4.04 8.66
C ALA A 44 11.15 2.87 9.51
N LYS A 45 9.83 2.73 9.66
CA LYS A 45 9.21 1.67 10.48
C LYS A 45 8.87 0.40 9.71
N THR A 46 8.49 0.52 8.43
CA THR A 46 7.93 -0.59 7.65
C THR A 46 8.71 -0.93 6.39
N GLY A 47 9.61 -0.06 5.93
CA GLY A 47 10.29 -0.17 4.62
C GLY A 47 9.41 0.25 3.43
N VAL A 48 8.13 0.58 3.65
CA VAL A 48 7.21 1.03 2.61
C VAL A 48 7.46 2.51 2.29
N ASP A 49 7.79 2.82 1.03
CA ASP A 49 7.97 4.18 0.54
C ASP A 49 6.92 4.54 -0.52
N LEU A 50 6.01 5.44 -0.13
CA LEU A 50 4.87 5.87 -0.94
C LEU A 50 4.98 7.36 -1.29
N GLU A 51 4.34 7.74 -2.40
CA GLU A 51 4.12 9.13 -2.79
C GLU A 51 2.73 9.63 -2.38
N ASN A 52 1.76 8.73 -2.24
CA ASN A 52 0.40 9.05 -1.80
C ASN A 52 -0.24 7.83 -1.16
N ILE A 53 -1.11 8.07 -0.18
CA ILE A 53 -2.03 7.08 0.39
C ILE A 53 -3.39 7.72 0.63
N VAL A 54 -4.44 7.00 0.24
CA VAL A 54 -5.85 7.35 0.44
C VAL A 54 -6.52 6.17 1.11
N TYR A 55 -7.41 6.43 2.06
CA TYR A 55 -8.18 5.44 2.79
C TYR A 55 -9.64 5.87 2.86
N TYR A 56 -10.52 5.00 2.35
CA TYR A 56 -11.97 5.14 2.44
C TYR A 56 -12.54 4.00 3.27
N LYS A 57 -13.56 4.30 4.06
CA LYS A 57 -14.26 3.33 4.90
C LYS A 57 -15.72 3.26 4.48
N ASP A 58 -16.05 2.18 3.79
CA ASP A 58 -17.42 1.87 3.38
C ASP A 58 -17.73 0.40 3.71
N ASP A 59 -18.21 -0.40 2.76
CA ASP A 59 -18.37 -1.85 2.95
C ASP A 59 -17.04 -2.59 3.09
N THR A 60 -15.93 -2.01 2.60
CA THR A 60 -14.56 -2.48 2.82
C THR A 60 -13.70 -1.35 3.39
N HIS A 61 -12.58 -1.72 4.00
CA HIS A 61 -11.49 -0.78 4.20
C HIS A 61 -10.68 -0.69 2.91
N TYR A 62 -10.94 0.35 2.12
CA TYR A 62 -10.38 0.51 0.79
C TYR A 62 -9.20 1.48 0.81
N PHE A 63 -8.05 1.01 0.35
CA PHE A 63 -6.83 1.80 0.25
C PHE A 63 -6.40 1.96 -1.20
N VAL A 64 -5.93 3.17 -1.53
CA VAL A 64 -5.23 3.48 -2.78
C VAL A 64 -3.87 4.06 -2.44
N MET A 65 -2.83 3.47 -3.01
CA MET A 65 -1.44 3.82 -2.72
C MET A 65 -0.69 4.08 -4.02
N CYS A 66 0.18 5.08 -4.01
CA CYS A 66 1.16 5.30 -5.09
C CYS A 66 2.53 4.92 -4.57
N ALA A 67 2.98 3.69 -4.85
CA ALA A 67 4.27 3.19 -4.42
C ALA A 67 5.40 3.62 -5.37
N LYS A 68 6.58 3.86 -4.80
CA LYS A 68 7.79 4.06 -5.58
C LYS A 68 8.33 2.71 -6.05
N LYS A 69 8.71 2.61 -7.34
CA LYS A 69 9.29 1.39 -7.93
C LYS A 69 10.38 0.77 -7.06
N GLN A 70 11.32 1.57 -6.57
CA GLN A 70 12.44 1.08 -5.76
C GLN A 70 11.97 0.41 -4.47
N SER A 71 10.93 0.95 -3.83
CA SER A 71 10.38 0.33 -2.60
C SER A 71 9.76 -1.04 -2.87
N LEU A 72 9.10 -1.21 -4.02
CA LEU A 72 8.55 -2.52 -4.41
C LEU A 72 9.64 -3.54 -4.72
N LEU A 73 10.77 -3.11 -5.31
CA LEU A 73 11.93 -3.96 -5.52
C LEU A 73 12.60 -4.33 -4.18
N ASP A 74 12.87 -3.34 -3.33
CA ASP A 74 13.54 -3.53 -2.04
C ASP A 74 12.73 -4.44 -1.10
N MET A 75 11.39 -4.37 -1.17
CA MET A 75 10.47 -5.21 -0.39
C MET A 75 10.13 -6.55 -1.06
N GLY A 76 10.74 -6.86 -2.21
CA GLY A 76 10.53 -8.12 -2.93
C GLY A 76 9.15 -8.29 -3.55
N VAL A 77 8.36 -7.21 -3.65
CA VAL A 77 7.07 -7.21 -4.36
C VAL A 77 7.29 -7.38 -5.85
N ILE A 78 8.27 -6.66 -6.40
CA ILE A 78 8.72 -6.83 -7.78
C ILE A 78 10.02 -7.63 -7.75
N LEU A 79 10.09 -8.70 -8.55
CA LEU A 79 11.21 -9.63 -8.53
C LEU A 79 12.41 -9.15 -9.36
N GLN A 80 12.16 -8.53 -10.52
CA GLN A 80 13.19 -8.02 -11.42
C GLN A 80 12.86 -6.61 -11.93
N ASP A 81 13.87 -5.74 -12.00
CA ASP A 81 13.73 -4.38 -12.53
C ASP A 81 13.78 -4.38 -14.07
N ASN A 82 12.59 -4.44 -14.69
CA ASN A 82 12.42 -4.38 -16.13
C ASN A 82 12.14 -2.94 -16.59
N GLU A 83 12.77 -2.51 -17.69
CA GLU A 83 12.51 -1.18 -18.26
C GLU A 83 11.10 -1.06 -18.89
N ASP A 84 10.58 -2.18 -19.41
CA ASP A 84 9.22 -2.29 -19.92
C ASP A 84 8.25 -2.47 -18.75
N VAL A 85 7.32 -1.52 -18.60
CA VAL A 85 6.31 -1.51 -17.54
C VAL A 85 5.40 -2.75 -17.59
N SER A 86 5.12 -3.26 -18.79
CA SER A 86 4.29 -4.45 -18.95
C SER A 86 4.96 -5.71 -18.39
N GLN A 87 6.29 -5.81 -18.54
CA GLN A 87 7.08 -6.89 -17.96
C GLN A 87 7.31 -6.67 -16.47
N LEU A 88 7.58 -5.42 -16.08
CA LEU A 88 7.78 -5.01 -14.69
C LEU A 88 6.59 -5.40 -13.80
N LEU A 89 5.37 -5.16 -14.28
CA LEU A 89 4.12 -5.43 -13.56
C LEU A 89 3.44 -6.74 -14.01
N SER A 90 4.15 -7.59 -14.74
CA SER A 90 3.62 -8.90 -15.13
C SER A 90 3.37 -9.77 -13.90
N SER A 91 2.37 -10.65 -13.96
CA SER A 91 2.04 -11.56 -12.84
C SER A 91 3.18 -12.50 -12.46
N GLN A 92 4.11 -12.78 -13.39
CA GLN A 92 5.31 -13.58 -13.15
C GLN A 92 6.42 -12.81 -12.42
N ASN A 93 6.37 -11.48 -12.47
CA ASN A 93 7.35 -10.59 -11.86
C ASN A 93 6.84 -9.93 -10.57
N VAL A 94 5.61 -10.24 -10.16
CA VAL A 94 4.98 -9.72 -8.94
C VAL A 94 4.75 -10.85 -7.94
N ASP A 95 5.41 -10.78 -6.79
CA ASP A 95 5.13 -11.67 -5.66
C ASP A 95 3.87 -11.18 -4.94
N GLN A 96 2.80 -11.96 -5.06
CA GLN A 96 1.49 -11.62 -4.48
C GLN A 96 1.51 -11.63 -2.94
N GLU A 97 2.31 -12.50 -2.33
CA GLU A 97 2.40 -12.56 -0.88
C GLU A 97 3.15 -11.35 -0.33
N ALA A 98 4.25 -10.96 -1.00
CA ALA A 98 4.96 -9.74 -0.70
C ALA A 98 4.09 -8.50 -0.94
N LEU A 99 3.30 -8.46 -2.02
CA LEU A 99 2.36 -7.36 -2.31
C LEU A 99 1.31 -7.21 -1.20
N CYS A 100 0.72 -8.32 -0.75
CA CYS A 100 -0.21 -8.34 0.38
C CYS A 100 0.44 -7.79 1.66
N ARG A 101 1.64 -8.27 2.01
CA ARG A 101 2.38 -7.78 3.18
C ARG A 101 2.71 -6.29 3.08
N TYR A 102 3.08 -5.82 1.89
CA TYR A 102 3.38 -4.42 1.62
C TYR A 102 2.15 -3.52 1.84
N ALA A 103 1.03 -3.89 1.22
CA ALA A 103 -0.23 -3.16 1.37
C ALA A 103 -0.74 -3.17 2.81
N GLN A 104 -0.65 -4.31 3.49
CA GLN A 104 -1.02 -4.43 4.89
C GLN A 104 -0.16 -3.55 5.80
N ALA A 105 1.16 -3.58 5.65
CA ALA A 105 2.07 -2.76 6.46
C ALA A 105 1.81 -1.26 6.28
N ALA A 106 1.52 -0.83 5.05
CA ALA A 106 1.18 0.56 4.77
C ALA A 106 -0.19 0.96 5.33
N ALA A 107 -1.20 0.09 5.22
CA ALA A 107 -2.54 0.30 5.77
C ALA A 107 -2.53 0.36 7.30
N ASP A 108 -1.87 -0.61 7.95
CA ASP A 108 -1.71 -0.68 9.39
C ASP A 108 -0.99 0.58 9.92
N PHE A 109 0.08 1.02 9.25
CA PHE A 109 0.76 2.25 9.66
C PHE A 109 -0.15 3.48 9.52
N ALA A 110 -0.86 3.60 8.41
CA ALA A 110 -1.71 4.76 8.12
C ALA A 110 -2.91 4.88 9.07
N THR A 111 -3.36 3.78 9.65
CA THR A 111 -4.49 3.75 10.59
C THR A 111 -4.08 3.56 12.05
N ASN A 112 -2.79 3.73 12.38
CA ASN A 112 -2.22 3.58 13.74
C ASN A 112 -2.33 2.16 14.34
N GLY A 113 -2.08 1.13 13.53
CA GLY A 113 -1.88 -0.24 13.99
C GLY A 113 -3.14 -0.96 14.44
N ILE A 114 -4.30 -0.53 13.95
CA ILE A 114 -5.54 -1.25 14.19
C ILE A 114 -5.47 -2.49 13.30
N HIS A 115 -4.96 -3.59 13.87
CA HIS A 115 -4.70 -4.90 13.25
C HIS A 115 -5.98 -5.54 12.67
N LEU A 116 -6.52 -4.94 11.62
CA LEU A 116 -7.80 -5.30 11.01
C LEU A 116 -7.62 -5.92 9.63
N PHE A 117 -6.41 -5.86 9.09
CA PHE A 117 -6.17 -6.00 7.67
C PHE A 117 -5.44 -7.29 7.36
N ILE A 118 -6.15 -8.42 7.38
CA ILE A 118 -5.65 -9.65 6.75
C ILE A 118 -5.93 -9.52 5.25
N CYS A 119 -4.89 -9.54 4.42
CA CYS A 119 -5.06 -9.64 2.96
C CYS A 119 -5.90 -10.89 2.68
N ALA A 120 -7.11 -10.71 2.12
CA ALA A 120 -8.00 -11.83 1.84
C ALA A 120 -7.31 -12.76 0.84
N ARG A 121 -6.88 -13.94 1.30
CA ARG A 121 -6.52 -15.03 0.40
C ARG A 121 -7.82 -15.46 -0.27
N GLU A 122 -7.96 -15.28 -1.58
CA GLU A 122 -8.88 -16.13 -2.33
C GLU A 122 -8.42 -17.57 -2.09
N SER A 123 -9.21 -18.29 -1.29
CA SER A 123 -9.06 -19.73 -1.13
C SER A 123 -9.56 -20.33 -2.43
N HIS A 124 -8.64 -20.84 -3.25
CA HIS A 124 -8.99 -21.73 -4.35
C HIS A 124 -9.70 -22.99 -3.84
#